data_AF-K1TPH6-F1
#
_entry.id   AF-K1TPH6-F1
#
_cell.length_a   1.000
_cell.length_b   1.000
_cell.length_c   1.000
_cell.angle_alpha   90.00
_cell.angle_beta   90.00
_cell.angle_gamma   90.00
#
_symmetry.space_group_name_H-M   'P 1'
#
loop_
_entity.id
_entity.type
_entity.pdbx_description
1 polymer ?
#
loop_
_entity_poly.entity_id
_entity_poly.type
_entity_poly.pdbx_seq_one_letter_code
_entity_poly.pdbx_strand_id
1 'polypeptide(L)'
;MTGLNTAFHSLVPSFHPIDLCVGVAAAIAIRLAVYIKGKNAKKFRKNLEYGSARWGTAEDIKPYVDPAFENNIILTQTERLTMNSRPKDPKTARNKNVLIVGGSGSGKTRFWLKPNLLQCTSKTYPTSFVVTDPKGDIVVSCGHALQKNGYQIKILNSLNFKKSMHYNPFAYIHSEKDILKLVTTLIANTKGEGKAGDDFWVKAETLLYTALIGYIHYEAPVEEQNFSTLIEFINAMEVREDDEDFKNPVDLMFDELKKRKPDH
;
A
#
# COMPACT_ATOMS: atom_id res chain seq x y z
N MET A 1 -27.94 -62.81 -28.52
CA MET A 1 -27.51 -62.60 -27.11
C MET A 1 -26.11 -63.19 -26.92
N THR A 2 -25.05 -62.56 -27.46
CA THR A 2 -23.71 -63.20 -27.56
C THR A 2 -22.53 -62.24 -27.37
N GLY A 3 -22.76 -61.05 -26.79
CA GLY A 3 -21.69 -60.07 -26.53
C GLY A 3 -21.32 -59.90 -25.06
N LEU A 4 -22.31 -59.93 -24.16
CA LEU A 4 -22.09 -59.71 -22.72
C LEU A 4 -21.66 -60.97 -21.97
N ASN A 5 -22.19 -62.15 -22.32
CA ASN A 5 -21.80 -63.41 -21.69
C ASN A 5 -20.39 -63.89 -22.09
N THR A 6 -19.87 -63.47 -23.24
CA THR A 6 -18.52 -63.78 -23.72
C THR A 6 -17.45 -62.90 -23.05
N ALA A 7 -17.78 -61.66 -22.69
CA ALA A 7 -16.86 -60.72 -22.03
C ALA A 7 -16.53 -61.09 -20.56
N PHE A 8 -17.35 -61.91 -19.89
CA PHE A 8 -17.17 -62.26 -18.47
C PHE A 8 -16.90 -63.76 -18.22
N HIS A 9 -16.52 -64.50 -19.25
CA HIS A 9 -16.30 -65.96 -19.15
C HIS A 9 -15.01 -66.33 -18.38
N SER A 10 -14.13 -65.36 -18.13
CA SER A 10 -12.90 -65.50 -17.36
C SER A 10 -12.62 -64.20 -16.59
N LEU A 11 -12.35 -64.33 -15.28
CA LEU A 11 -11.88 -63.23 -14.43
C LEU A 11 -10.37 -62.95 -14.59
N VAL A 12 -9.69 -63.72 -15.45
CA VAL A 12 -8.24 -63.66 -15.68
C VAL A 12 -7.95 -62.62 -16.77
N PRO A 13 -6.92 -61.77 -16.62
CA PRO A 13 -6.60 -60.75 -17.62
C PRO A 13 -6.32 -61.37 -18.99
N SER A 14 -6.96 -60.85 -20.04
CA SER A 14 -6.67 -61.23 -21.41
C SER A 14 -5.28 -60.70 -21.82
N PHE A 15 -4.45 -61.57 -22.38
CA PHE A 15 -3.13 -61.23 -22.93
C PHE A 15 -3.18 -60.90 -24.43
N HIS A 16 -4.39 -60.73 -25.00
CA HIS A 16 -4.49 -60.27 -26.38
C HIS A 16 -3.95 -58.83 -26.51
N PRO A 17 -3.15 -58.53 -27.56
CA PRO A 17 -2.53 -57.22 -27.72
C PRO A 17 -3.52 -56.04 -27.70
N ILE A 18 -4.72 -56.24 -28.25
CA ILE A 18 -5.77 -55.21 -28.28
C ILE A 18 -6.30 -54.93 -26.88
N ASP A 19 -6.57 -55.97 -26.09
CA ASP A 19 -7.09 -55.84 -24.72
C ASP A 19 -6.07 -55.17 -23.79
N LEU A 20 -4.79 -55.49 -23.95
CA LEU A 20 -3.67 -54.83 -23.27
C LEU A 20 -3.56 -53.35 -23.64
N CYS A 21 -3.65 -53.01 -24.93
CA CYS A 21 -3.63 -51.62 -25.38
C CYS A 21 -4.81 -50.81 -24.82
N VAL A 22 -6.01 -51.39 -24.81
CA VAL A 22 -7.20 -50.76 -24.22
C VAL A 22 -7.03 -50.57 -22.71
N GLY A 23 -6.49 -51.57 -22.00
CA GLY A 23 -6.18 -51.47 -20.57
C GLY A 23 -5.17 -50.36 -20.24
N VAL A 24 -4.09 -50.26 -21.02
CA VAL A 24 -3.08 -49.20 -20.87
C VAL A 24 -3.67 -47.83 -21.17
N ALA A 25 -4.44 -47.68 -22.25
CA ALA A 25 -5.11 -46.43 -22.59
C ALA A 25 -6.08 -45.97 -21.48
N ALA A 26 -6.87 -46.90 -20.92
CA ALA A 26 -7.75 -46.62 -19.81
C ALA A 26 -6.98 -46.21 -18.54
N ALA A 27 -5.87 -46.89 -18.22
CA ALA A 27 -5.02 -46.53 -17.08
C ALA A 27 -4.41 -45.13 -17.24
N ILE A 28 -3.95 -44.78 -18.45
CA ILE A 28 -3.45 -43.44 -18.76
C ILE A 28 -4.56 -42.41 -18.61
N ALA A 29 -5.75 -42.66 -19.14
CA ALA A 29 -6.89 -41.76 -19.03
C ALA A 29 -7.31 -41.52 -17.56
N ILE A 30 -7.37 -42.57 -16.74
CA ILE A 30 -7.66 -42.47 -15.30
C ILE A 30 -6.57 -41.65 -14.60
N ARG A 31 -5.29 -41.93 -14.89
CA ARG A 31 -4.16 -41.18 -14.31
C ARG A 31 -4.19 -39.71 -14.71
N LEU A 32 -4.53 -39.40 -15.96
CA LEU A 32 -4.67 -38.04 -16.46
C LEU A 32 -5.83 -37.32 -15.78
N ALA A 33 -6.98 -37.98 -15.63
CA ALA A 33 -8.15 -37.44 -14.93
C ALA A 33 -7.84 -37.12 -13.46
N VAL A 34 -7.14 -38.02 -12.76
CA VAL A 34 -6.71 -37.80 -11.37
C VAL A 34 -5.71 -36.64 -11.29
N TYR A 35 -4.75 -36.55 -12.21
CA TYR A 35 -3.76 -35.47 -12.26
C TYR A 35 -4.40 -34.10 -12.52
N ILE A 36 -5.31 -34.00 -13.49
CA ILE A 36 -6.06 -32.78 -13.81
C ILE A 36 -6.92 -32.36 -12.62
N LYS A 37 -7.61 -33.32 -11.97
CA LYS A 37 -8.44 -33.06 -10.78
C LYS A 37 -7.60 -32.64 -9.58
N GLY A 38 -6.39 -33.18 -9.43
CA GLY A 38 -5.43 -32.80 -8.40
C GLY A 38 -4.90 -31.37 -8.60
N LYS A 39 -4.58 -30.98 -9.85
CA LYS A 39 -4.17 -29.59 -10.16
C LYS A 39 -5.31 -28.59 -10.01
N ASN A 40 -6.55 -28.99 -10.30
CA ASN A 40 -7.75 -28.17 -10.13
C ASN A 40 -8.44 -28.37 -8.77
N ALA A 41 -7.76 -28.97 -7.78
CA ALA A 41 -8.28 -29.12 -6.45
C ALA A 41 -8.38 -27.74 -5.77
N LYS A 42 -9.56 -27.13 -5.89
CA LYS A 42 -9.93 -25.94 -5.12
C LYS A 42 -9.76 -26.26 -3.63
N LYS A 43 -9.09 -25.38 -2.90
CA LYS A 43 -8.88 -25.49 -1.44
C LYS A 43 -10.19 -25.20 -0.71
N PHE A 44 -11.09 -26.19 -0.67
CA PHE A 44 -12.30 -26.13 0.12
C PHE A 44 -12.02 -26.61 1.55
N ARG A 45 -12.54 -25.90 2.55
CA ARG A 45 -12.63 -26.41 3.93
C ARG A 45 -13.82 -27.37 4.01
N LYS A 46 -13.61 -28.62 3.58
CA LYS A 46 -14.67 -29.64 3.59
C LYS A 46 -15.20 -29.82 5.02
N ASN A 47 -16.52 -29.81 5.18
CA ASN A 47 -17.24 -29.94 6.46
C ASN A 47 -17.03 -28.79 7.47
N LEU A 48 -16.56 -27.63 7.01
CA LEU A 48 -16.50 -26.41 7.82
C LEU A 48 -17.43 -25.39 7.19
N GLU A 49 -18.61 -25.23 7.80
CA GLU A 49 -19.60 -24.25 7.38
C GLU A 49 -19.13 -22.80 7.64
N TYR A 50 -19.88 -21.85 7.09
CA TYR A 50 -19.68 -20.43 7.34
C TYR A 50 -19.75 -20.15 8.86
N GLY A 51 -18.80 -19.41 9.41
CA GLY A 51 -18.77 -19.13 10.85
C GLY A 51 -18.00 -20.13 11.72
N SER A 52 -17.16 -20.99 11.14
CA SER A 52 -16.21 -21.86 11.88
C SER A 52 -15.10 -21.11 12.68
N ALA A 53 -15.27 -19.81 12.90
CA ALA A 53 -14.42 -19.05 13.80
C ALA A 53 -14.63 -19.53 15.24
N ARG A 54 -13.51 -19.72 15.95
CA ARG A 54 -13.52 -20.02 17.38
C ARG A 54 -12.62 -19.02 18.09
N TRP A 55 -12.82 -18.91 19.41
CA TRP A 55 -11.85 -18.23 20.26
C TRP A 55 -10.49 -18.92 20.12
N GLY A 56 -9.46 -18.10 19.89
CA GLY A 56 -8.09 -18.56 19.85
C GLY A 56 -7.58 -18.93 21.25
N THR A 57 -6.63 -19.84 21.31
CA THR A 57 -5.87 -20.15 22.53
C THR A 57 -4.43 -19.66 22.37
N ALA A 58 -3.66 -19.65 23.47
CA ALA A 58 -2.26 -19.25 23.44
C ALA A 58 -1.40 -20.08 22.47
N GLU A 59 -1.74 -21.35 22.25
CA GLU A 59 -1.04 -22.22 21.30
C GLU A 59 -1.31 -21.83 19.84
N ASP A 60 -2.44 -21.18 19.53
CA ASP A 60 -2.75 -20.71 18.18
C ASP A 60 -1.85 -19.54 17.76
N ILE A 61 -1.51 -18.64 18.68
CA ILE A 61 -0.69 -17.45 18.39
C ILE A 61 0.81 -17.73 18.46
N LYS A 62 1.23 -18.70 19.29
CA LYS A 62 2.63 -19.04 19.58
C LYS A 62 3.54 -19.19 18.34
N PRO A 63 3.12 -19.81 17.21
CA PRO A 63 3.96 -19.90 16.01
C PRO A 63 4.23 -18.55 15.33
N TYR A 64 3.45 -17.52 15.67
CA TYR A 64 3.53 -16.18 15.12
C TYR A 64 4.28 -15.20 16.05
N VAL A 65 4.77 -15.65 17.20
CA VAL A 65 5.47 -14.82 18.19
C VAL A 65 6.97 -15.07 18.11
N ASP A 66 7.76 -13.99 18.07
CA ASP A 66 9.20 -14.04 18.23
C ASP A 66 9.57 -14.21 19.71
N PRO A 67 10.58 -15.04 20.06
CA PRO A 67 11.01 -15.22 21.44
C PRO A 67 11.45 -13.94 22.13
N ALA A 68 12.09 -13.00 21.40
CA ALA A 68 12.48 -11.72 21.95
C ALA A 68 11.30 -10.75 21.88
N PHE A 69 10.90 -10.19 23.02
CA PHE A 69 9.69 -9.38 23.14
C PHE A 69 9.70 -8.19 22.17
N GLU A 70 10.81 -7.47 22.10
CA GLU A 70 11.04 -6.30 21.27
C GLU A 70 10.90 -6.56 19.76
N ASN A 71 11.03 -7.82 19.33
CA ASN A 71 10.86 -8.23 17.93
C ASN A 71 9.39 -8.40 17.52
N ASN A 72 8.44 -8.03 18.36
CA ASN A 72 7.02 -8.26 18.10
C ASN A 72 6.20 -6.97 18.11
N ILE A 73 5.14 -6.95 17.32
CA ILE A 73 4.01 -6.02 17.45
C ILE A 73 3.17 -6.48 18.64
N ILE A 74 2.87 -5.57 19.55
CA ILE A 74 1.98 -5.83 20.69
C ILE A 74 0.54 -5.74 20.19
N LEU A 75 -0.23 -6.83 20.34
CA LEU A 75 -1.66 -6.86 19.99
C LEU A 75 -2.52 -6.75 21.26
N THR A 76 -2.21 -7.56 22.27
CA THR A 76 -2.89 -7.58 23.57
C THR A 76 -1.84 -7.78 24.68
N GLN A 77 -2.29 -8.06 25.90
CA GLN A 77 -1.39 -8.43 27.00
C GLN A 77 -0.64 -9.75 26.72
N THR A 78 -1.29 -10.70 26.05
CA THR A 78 -0.82 -12.08 25.84
C THR A 78 -0.43 -12.37 24.40
N GLU A 79 -1.15 -11.81 23.42
CA GLU A 79 -0.93 -12.04 22.00
C GLU A 79 -0.01 -11.00 21.37
N ARG A 80 0.89 -11.47 20.53
CA ARG A 80 1.90 -10.66 19.83
C ARG A 80 2.10 -11.20 18.41
N LEU A 81 2.68 -10.37 17.54
CA LEU A 81 2.98 -10.75 16.16
C LEU A 81 4.41 -10.40 15.81
N THR A 82 5.19 -11.38 15.36
CA THR A 82 6.58 -11.20 14.97
C THR A 82 6.75 -10.17 13.86
N MET A 83 7.79 -9.34 13.98
CA MET A 83 8.25 -8.42 12.95
C MET A 83 9.03 -9.15 11.84
N ASN A 84 9.31 -10.44 11.99
CA ASN A 84 9.98 -11.21 10.93
C ASN A 84 9.05 -11.40 9.72
N SER A 85 9.44 -10.86 8.57
CA SER A 85 8.73 -11.06 7.29
C SER A 85 9.01 -12.42 6.64
N ARG A 86 10.07 -13.12 7.06
CA ARG A 86 10.52 -14.39 6.47
C ARG A 86 10.78 -15.42 7.58
N PRO A 87 9.73 -15.88 8.28
CA PRO A 87 9.86 -16.97 9.24
C PRO A 87 10.28 -18.28 8.55
N LYS A 88 10.88 -19.20 9.32
CA LYS A 88 11.34 -20.50 8.83
C LYS A 88 10.21 -21.33 8.20
N ASP A 89 9.00 -21.24 8.79
CA ASP A 89 7.78 -21.77 8.17
C ASP A 89 7.07 -20.64 7.41
N PRO A 90 7.02 -20.66 6.07
CA PRO A 90 6.32 -19.64 5.28
C PRO A 90 4.84 -19.49 5.63
N LYS A 91 4.21 -20.51 6.23
CA LYS A 91 2.80 -20.43 6.65
C LYS A 91 2.58 -19.45 7.80
N THR A 92 3.61 -19.16 8.58
CA THR A 92 3.52 -18.20 9.69
C THR A 92 3.83 -16.77 9.27
N ALA A 93 4.20 -16.54 8.00
CA ALA A 93 4.36 -15.20 7.46
C ALA A 93 2.98 -14.51 7.35
N ARG A 94 2.75 -13.52 8.22
CA ARG A 94 1.50 -12.75 8.25
C ARG A 94 1.72 -11.30 7.82
N ASN A 95 0.65 -10.71 7.31
CA ASN A 95 0.57 -9.26 7.14
C ASN A 95 0.64 -8.60 8.52
N LYS A 96 1.38 -7.50 8.60
CA LYS A 96 1.64 -6.74 9.82
C LYS A 96 0.71 -5.53 9.99
N ASN A 97 -0.17 -5.28 9.03
CA ASN A 97 -1.20 -4.26 9.14
C ASN A 97 -2.20 -4.66 10.21
N VAL A 98 -2.39 -3.79 11.21
CA VAL A 98 -3.31 -4.01 12.33
C VAL A 98 -4.44 -2.98 12.24
N LEU A 99 -5.68 -3.48 12.25
CA LEU A 99 -6.88 -2.65 12.34
C LEU A 99 -7.41 -2.69 13.78
N ILE A 100 -7.41 -1.54 14.45
CA ILE A 100 -7.93 -1.40 15.82
C ILE A 100 -9.29 -0.69 15.76
N VAL A 101 -10.35 -1.42 16.08
CA VAL A 101 -11.73 -0.90 16.13
C VAL A 101 -12.14 -0.69 17.58
N GLY A 102 -12.69 0.48 17.88
CA GLY A 102 -13.23 0.78 19.20
C GLY A 102 -13.88 2.16 19.25
N GLY A 103 -14.89 2.33 20.10
CA GLY A 103 -15.60 3.60 20.27
C GLY A 103 -14.70 4.73 20.80
N SER A 104 -15.23 5.94 20.88
CA SER A 104 -14.56 7.04 21.60
C SER A 104 -14.33 6.64 23.07
N GLY A 105 -13.22 7.05 23.66
CA GLY A 105 -12.89 6.73 25.06
C GLY A 105 -12.45 5.29 25.34
N SER A 106 -12.53 4.36 24.38
CA SER A 106 -12.08 2.95 24.53
C SER A 106 -10.57 2.76 24.79
N GLY A 107 -9.79 3.83 24.72
CA GLY A 107 -8.37 3.81 25.06
C GLY A 107 -7.43 3.29 23.97
N LYS A 108 -7.85 3.25 22.69
CA LYS A 108 -7.01 2.85 21.53
C LYS A 108 -5.59 3.43 21.58
N THR A 109 -5.48 4.73 21.82
CA THR A 109 -4.18 5.42 21.93
C THR A 109 -3.38 4.93 23.13
N ARG A 110 -4.01 4.83 24.31
CA ARG A 110 -3.32 4.48 25.56
C ARG A 110 -2.89 3.02 25.62
N PHE A 111 -3.74 2.09 25.17
CA PHE A 111 -3.55 0.66 25.37
C PHE A 111 -2.87 -0.05 24.19
N TRP A 112 -2.94 0.51 22.98
CA TRP A 112 -2.31 -0.11 21.81
C TRP A 112 -1.19 0.74 21.22
N LEU A 113 -1.47 2.01 20.89
CA LEU A 113 -0.48 2.85 20.21
C LEU A 113 0.71 3.20 21.11
N LYS A 114 0.48 3.72 22.32
CA LYS A 114 1.56 4.13 23.22
C LYS A 114 2.48 2.95 23.59
N PRO A 115 2.00 1.74 23.93
CA PRO A 115 2.88 0.60 24.17
C PRO A 115 3.76 0.24 22.97
N ASN A 116 3.20 0.23 21.75
CA ASN A 116 4.00 -0.04 20.55
C ASN A 116 5.05 1.06 20.27
N LEU A 117 4.73 2.34 20.53
CA LEU A 117 5.71 3.42 20.42
C LEU A 117 6.80 3.32 21.51
N LEU A 118 6.42 3.03 22.75
CA LEU A 118 7.32 2.96 23.89
C LEU A 118 8.18 1.71 23.91
N GLN A 119 7.75 0.62 23.26
CA GLN A 119 8.61 -0.51 22.97
C GLN A 119 9.82 -0.10 22.11
N CYS A 120 9.72 1.03 21.40
CA CYS A 120 10.75 1.57 20.53
C CYS A 120 11.14 0.54 19.46
N THR A 121 12.36 0.66 18.93
CA THR A 121 12.87 -0.28 17.95
C THR A 121 13.55 -1.46 18.63
N SER A 122 13.37 -2.65 18.05
CA SER A 122 14.30 -3.75 18.29
C SER A 122 15.64 -3.46 17.63
N LYS A 123 16.72 -4.01 18.20
CA LYS A 123 18.05 -4.07 17.55
C LYS A 123 18.02 -4.90 16.25
N THR A 124 17.18 -5.93 16.21
CA THR A 124 17.04 -6.83 15.04
C THR A 124 16.19 -6.22 13.95
N TYR A 125 15.17 -5.43 14.34
CA TYR A 125 14.19 -4.84 13.42
C TYR A 125 14.08 -3.32 13.63
N PRO A 126 15.05 -2.54 13.11
CA PRO A 126 15.01 -1.07 13.13
C PRO A 126 13.69 -0.54 12.57
N THR A 127 12.94 0.22 13.37
CA THR A 127 11.61 0.75 12.98
C THR A 127 11.52 2.25 13.14
N SER A 128 11.20 2.95 12.04
CA SER A 128 10.81 4.37 12.03
C SER A 128 9.31 4.51 12.21
N PHE A 129 8.88 5.49 13.00
CA PHE A 129 7.46 5.77 13.24
C PHE A 129 7.01 7.01 12.47
N VAL A 130 5.87 6.88 11.78
CA VAL A 130 5.10 8.00 11.25
C VAL A 130 3.75 7.98 11.95
N VAL A 131 3.47 9.02 12.74
CA VAL A 131 2.29 9.06 13.61
C VAL A 131 1.48 10.29 13.28
N THR A 132 0.20 10.09 12.98
CA THR A 132 -0.78 11.18 12.93
C THR A 132 -1.22 11.49 14.36
N ASP A 133 -0.94 12.71 14.82
CA ASP A 133 -1.25 13.17 16.19
C ASP A 133 -2.16 14.40 16.16
N PRO A 134 -3.48 14.23 15.89
CA PRO A 134 -4.41 15.36 15.78
C PRO A 134 -4.53 16.19 17.06
N LYS A 135 -4.23 15.60 18.23
CA LYS A 135 -4.34 16.25 19.54
C LYS A 135 -3.00 16.79 20.05
N GLY A 136 -1.89 16.37 19.46
CA GLY A 136 -0.54 16.70 19.93
C GLY A 136 -0.15 16.00 21.25
N ASP A 137 -0.93 15.04 21.75
CA ASP A 137 -0.68 14.41 23.05
C ASP A 137 0.33 13.26 22.97
N ILE A 138 0.48 12.66 21.78
CA ILE A 138 1.37 11.52 21.57
C ILE A 138 2.82 11.96 21.66
N VAL A 139 3.20 13.04 20.95
CA VAL A 139 4.57 13.54 21.01
C VAL A 139 4.94 14.04 22.41
N VAL A 140 4.00 14.67 23.13
CA VAL A 140 4.22 15.13 24.51
C VAL A 140 4.46 13.95 25.45
N SER A 141 3.67 12.87 25.32
CA SER A 141 3.73 11.74 26.23
C SER A 141 4.82 10.71 25.91
N CYS A 142 5.14 10.49 24.63
CA CYS A 142 6.10 9.47 24.19
C CYS A 142 7.40 10.05 23.62
N GLY A 143 7.44 11.33 23.24
CA GLY A 143 8.58 11.92 22.52
C GLY A 143 9.89 11.87 23.30
N HIS A 144 9.88 12.19 24.59
CA HIS A 144 11.08 12.11 25.43
C HIS A 144 11.63 10.67 25.53
N ALA A 145 10.75 9.67 25.59
CA ALA A 145 11.17 8.27 25.61
C ALA A 145 11.80 7.86 24.27
N LEU A 146 11.21 8.29 23.15
CA LEU A 146 11.76 8.06 21.81
C LEU A 146 13.14 8.72 21.65
N GLN A 147 13.29 9.99 22.05
CA GLN A 147 14.59 10.68 21.99
C GLN A 147 15.67 9.97 22.82
N LYS A 148 15.33 9.53 24.05
CA LYS A 148 16.25 8.75 24.89
C LYS A 148 16.68 7.43 24.24
N ASN A 149 15.85 6.87 23.37
CA ASN A 149 16.16 5.66 22.59
C ASN A 149 16.76 5.98 21.20
N GLY A 150 17.31 7.19 21.01
CA GLY A 150 18.07 7.56 19.81
C GLY A 150 17.23 7.99 18.60
N TYR A 151 15.91 8.15 18.76
CA TYR A 151 15.08 8.63 17.67
C TYR A 151 15.28 10.13 17.41
N GLN A 152 15.40 10.47 16.14
CA GLN A 152 15.25 11.85 15.68
C GLN A 152 13.76 12.13 15.46
N ILE A 153 13.19 13.02 16.27
CA ILE A 153 11.80 13.42 16.15
C ILE A 153 11.70 14.57 15.14
N LYS A 154 10.87 14.38 14.12
CA LYS A 154 10.49 15.43 13.17
C LYS A 154 8.99 15.68 13.29
N ILE A 155 8.59 16.96 13.32
CA ILE A 155 7.20 17.37 13.53
C ILE A 155 6.75 18.24 12.36
N LEU A 156 5.70 17.81 11.66
CA LEU A 156 4.96 18.62 10.72
C LEU A 156 3.64 19.04 11.38
N ASN A 157 3.53 20.32 11.72
CA ASN A 157 2.32 20.89 12.32
C ASN A 157 1.67 21.85 11.32
N SER A 158 0.49 21.48 10.82
CA SER A 158 -0.30 22.29 9.88
C SER A 158 -1.25 23.28 10.56
N LEU A 159 -1.37 23.26 11.89
CA LEU A 159 -2.19 24.20 12.66
C LEU A 159 -1.35 25.37 13.19
N ASN A 160 -0.20 25.07 13.79
CA ASN A 160 0.72 26.07 14.32
C ASN A 160 2.09 25.93 13.67
N PHE A 161 2.31 26.72 12.61
CA PHE A 161 3.55 26.71 11.86
C PHE A 161 4.77 27.09 12.70
N LYS A 162 4.63 27.90 13.77
CA LYS A 162 5.75 28.22 14.69
C LYS A 162 6.27 26.99 15.45
N LYS A 163 5.47 25.92 15.54
CA LYS A 163 5.82 24.63 16.16
C LYS A 163 5.97 23.52 15.13
N SER A 164 6.21 23.87 13.87
CA SER A 164 6.41 22.96 12.76
C SER A 164 7.86 23.02 12.30
N MET A 165 8.38 21.91 11.79
CA MET A 165 9.68 21.90 11.09
C MET A 165 9.56 22.36 9.63
N HIS A 166 8.34 22.72 9.21
CA HIS A 166 7.99 23.05 7.83
C HIS A 166 8.27 21.91 6.84
N TYR A 167 7.69 22.01 5.66
CA TYR A 167 7.86 21.01 4.61
C TYR A 167 7.73 21.72 3.27
N ASN A 168 8.73 21.54 2.41
CA ASN A 168 8.70 21.99 1.03
C ASN A 168 8.80 20.76 0.12
N PRO A 169 7.75 20.40 -0.64
CA PRO A 169 7.77 19.22 -1.50
C PRO A 169 8.76 19.34 -2.67
N PHE A 170 9.09 20.56 -3.13
CA PHE A 170 10.06 20.78 -4.20
C PHE A 170 11.46 20.26 -3.85
N ALA A 171 11.83 20.29 -2.56
CA ALA A 171 13.11 19.74 -2.08
C ALA A 171 13.24 18.21 -2.27
N TYR A 172 12.13 17.53 -2.59
CA TYR A 172 12.06 16.08 -2.80
C TYR A 172 11.77 15.70 -4.26
N ILE A 173 11.76 16.67 -5.17
CA ILE A 173 11.65 16.41 -6.62
C ILE A 173 13.06 16.14 -7.14
N HIS A 174 13.27 14.93 -7.66
CA HIS A 174 14.55 14.52 -8.25
C HIS A 174 14.41 14.07 -9.71
N SER A 175 13.17 13.97 -10.18
CA SER A 175 12.83 13.54 -11.53
C SER A 175 11.44 14.02 -11.93
N GLU A 176 11.15 14.03 -13.23
CA GLU A 176 9.81 14.32 -13.77
C GLU A 176 8.72 13.40 -13.18
N LYS A 177 9.08 12.15 -12.86
CA LYS A 177 8.16 11.23 -12.20
C LYS A 177 7.73 11.73 -10.83
N ASP A 178 8.59 12.46 -10.12
CA ASP A 178 8.27 13.01 -8.81
C ASP A 178 7.36 14.24 -8.90
N ILE A 179 7.46 15.02 -9.99
CA ILE A 179 6.48 16.08 -10.32
C ILE A 179 5.09 15.45 -10.45
N LEU A 180 4.95 14.40 -11.27
CA LEU A 180 3.66 13.72 -11.45
C LEU A 180 3.12 13.12 -10.13
N LYS A 181 3.99 12.57 -9.27
CA LYS A 181 3.58 12.09 -7.93
C LYS A 181 3.08 13.23 -7.05
N LEU A 182 3.76 14.37 -7.06
CA LEU A 182 3.36 15.56 -6.29
C LEU A 182 2.00 16.07 -6.76
N VAL A 183 1.82 16.23 -8.08
CA VAL A 183 0.56 16.66 -8.70
C VAL A 183 -0.58 15.71 -8.35
N THR A 184 -0.37 14.39 -8.52
CA THR A 184 -1.37 13.37 -8.19
C THR A 184 -1.74 13.42 -6.71
N THR A 185 -0.74 13.61 -5.83
CA THR A 185 -0.97 13.74 -4.39
C THR A 185 -1.77 14.99 -4.07
N LEU A 186 -1.48 16.12 -4.70
CA LEU A 186 -2.20 17.37 -4.49
C LEU A 186 -3.67 17.22 -4.87
N ILE A 187 -3.95 16.78 -6.10
CA ILE A 187 -5.32 16.60 -6.63
C ILE A 187 -6.11 15.58 -5.79
N ALA A 188 -5.48 14.47 -5.40
CA ALA A 188 -6.14 13.45 -4.59
C ALA A 188 -6.57 13.95 -3.20
N ASN A 189 -5.85 14.93 -2.63
CA ASN A 189 -6.13 15.48 -1.31
C ASN A 189 -7.00 16.75 -1.34
N THR A 190 -7.16 17.41 -2.49
CA THR A 190 -8.06 18.57 -2.67
C THR A 190 -9.42 18.18 -3.23
N LYS A 191 -9.55 16.96 -3.77
CA LYS A 191 -10.83 16.40 -4.17
C LYS A 191 -11.75 16.22 -2.95
N GLY A 192 -12.82 17.00 -2.89
CA GLY A 192 -13.85 16.83 -1.85
C GLY A 192 -14.55 15.47 -1.91
N GLU A 193 -15.40 15.17 -0.92
CA GLU A 193 -16.14 13.89 -0.79
C GLU A 193 -17.21 13.65 -1.90
N GLY A 194 -17.19 14.43 -2.97
CA GLY A 194 -18.10 14.31 -4.12
C GLY A 194 -17.63 13.30 -5.17
N LYS A 195 -18.54 12.95 -6.09
CA LYS A 195 -18.16 12.25 -7.32
C LYS A 195 -17.02 13.01 -7.99
N ALA A 196 -16.05 12.27 -8.53
CA ALA A 196 -15.03 12.86 -9.38
C ALA A 196 -15.70 13.79 -10.39
N GLY A 197 -15.21 15.03 -10.52
CA GLY A 197 -15.52 15.84 -11.69
C GLY A 197 -15.20 15.05 -12.96
N ASP A 198 -15.72 15.52 -14.10
CA ASP A 198 -15.42 14.93 -15.40
C ASP A 198 -13.91 14.65 -15.54
N ASP A 199 -13.56 13.51 -16.14
CA ASP A 199 -12.17 13.08 -16.38
C ASP A 199 -11.40 14.15 -17.18
N PHE A 200 -12.10 14.93 -18.01
CA PHE A 200 -11.54 16.10 -18.67
C PHE A 200 -10.94 17.11 -17.68
N TRP A 201 -11.68 17.52 -16.64
CA TRP A 201 -11.21 18.52 -15.67
C TRP A 201 -10.02 18.01 -14.86
N VAL A 202 -10.04 16.74 -14.46
CA VAL A 202 -8.93 16.11 -13.74
C VAL A 202 -7.67 16.05 -14.60
N LYS A 203 -7.81 15.73 -15.90
CA LYS A 203 -6.69 15.72 -16.85
C LYS A 203 -6.15 17.12 -17.12
N ALA A 204 -7.02 18.12 -17.28
CA ALA A 204 -6.63 19.51 -17.47
C ALA A 204 -5.87 20.04 -16.25
N GLU A 205 -6.39 19.81 -15.04
CA GLU A 205 -5.73 20.18 -13.77
C GLU A 205 -4.37 19.49 -13.61
N THR A 206 -4.30 18.20 -13.94
CA THR A 206 -3.04 17.43 -13.89
C THR A 206 -2.01 18.02 -14.85
N LEU A 207 -2.40 18.32 -16.09
CA LEU A 207 -1.51 18.89 -17.10
C LEU A 207 -1.02 20.27 -16.66
N LEU A 208 -1.93 21.12 -16.17
CA LEU A 208 -1.62 22.46 -15.71
C LEU A 208 -0.61 22.43 -14.55
N TYR A 209 -0.91 21.72 -13.46
CA TYR A 209 0.03 21.66 -12.34
C TYR A 209 1.37 21.01 -12.71
N THR A 210 1.38 20.03 -13.61
CA THR A 210 2.63 19.42 -14.07
C THR A 210 3.48 20.45 -14.80
N ALA A 211 2.88 21.27 -15.67
CA ALA A 211 3.58 22.33 -16.38
C ALA A 211 4.12 23.40 -15.42
N LEU A 212 3.28 23.91 -14.51
CA LEU A 212 3.69 24.97 -13.57
C LEU A 212 4.78 24.49 -12.59
N ILE A 213 4.61 23.31 -11.99
CA ILE A 213 5.60 22.74 -11.07
C ILE A 213 6.89 22.41 -11.82
N GLY A 214 6.79 21.90 -13.06
CA GLY A 214 7.96 21.67 -13.92
C GLY A 214 8.72 22.95 -14.22
N TYR A 215 8.01 24.02 -14.61
CA TYR A 215 8.63 25.32 -14.83
C TYR A 215 9.35 25.82 -13.58
N ILE A 216 8.67 25.82 -12.43
CA ILE A 216 9.26 26.27 -11.16
C ILE A 216 10.49 25.43 -10.80
N HIS A 217 10.41 24.11 -10.95
CA HIS A 217 11.52 23.23 -10.58
C HIS A 217 12.76 23.38 -11.46
N TYR A 218 12.58 23.59 -12.77
CA TYR A 218 13.68 23.62 -13.73
C TYR A 218 14.21 25.03 -14.05
N GLU A 219 13.37 26.06 -13.97
CA GLU A 219 13.73 27.41 -14.41
C GLU A 219 13.76 28.43 -13.26
N ALA A 220 13.01 28.22 -12.17
CA ALA A 220 13.02 29.16 -11.05
C ALA A 220 14.22 28.94 -10.12
N PRO A 221 14.76 30.01 -9.50
CA PRO A 221 15.77 29.91 -8.45
C PRO A 221 15.32 29.01 -7.29
N VAL A 222 16.26 28.35 -6.62
CA VAL A 222 15.98 27.34 -5.57
C VAL A 222 15.12 27.90 -4.43
N GLU A 223 15.30 29.17 -4.08
CA GLU A 223 14.53 29.91 -3.08
C GLU A 223 13.05 30.10 -3.47
N GLU A 224 12.74 30.15 -4.76
CA GLU A 224 11.39 30.28 -5.32
C GLU A 224 10.75 28.91 -5.62
N GLN A 225 11.49 27.81 -5.45
CA GLN A 225 10.93 26.47 -5.63
C GLN A 225 10.07 26.07 -4.44
N ASN A 226 8.87 26.65 -4.33
CA ASN A 226 7.97 26.44 -3.21
C ASN A 226 6.50 26.64 -3.62
N PHE A 227 5.57 26.31 -2.72
CA PHE A 227 4.13 26.45 -3.01
C PHE A 227 3.63 27.89 -3.04
N SER A 228 4.32 28.85 -2.43
CA SER A 228 3.93 30.26 -2.55
C SER A 228 4.07 30.71 -4.01
N THR A 229 5.18 30.39 -4.66
CA THR A 229 5.40 30.68 -6.09
C THR A 229 4.41 29.94 -6.99
N LEU A 230 4.07 28.68 -6.67
CA LEU A 230 3.02 27.96 -7.41
C LEU A 230 1.66 28.67 -7.32
N ILE A 231 1.29 29.17 -6.13
CA ILE A 231 0.05 29.92 -5.94
C ILE A 231 0.09 31.27 -6.68
N GLU A 232 1.23 31.95 -6.68
CA GLU A 232 1.43 33.19 -7.44
C GLU A 232 1.26 32.95 -8.94
N PHE A 233 1.83 31.88 -9.49
CA PHE A 233 1.62 31.49 -10.88
C PHE A 233 0.13 31.28 -11.17
N ILE A 234 -0.57 30.50 -10.35
CA ILE A 234 -2.02 30.25 -10.53
C ILE A 234 -2.81 31.57 -10.48
N ASN A 235 -2.51 32.47 -9.55
CA ASN A 235 -3.20 33.76 -9.43
C ASN A 235 -2.89 34.70 -10.60
N ALA A 236 -1.72 34.58 -11.21
CA ALA A 236 -1.31 35.38 -12.37
C ALA A 236 -1.90 34.85 -13.69
N MET A 237 -2.50 33.65 -13.71
CA MET A 237 -3.15 33.08 -14.90
C MET A 237 -4.55 33.68 -15.14
N GLU A 238 -4.59 34.99 -15.35
CA GLU A 238 -5.79 35.70 -15.79
C GLU A 238 -6.18 35.24 -17.20
N VAL A 239 -7.48 35.04 -17.41
CA VAL A 239 -8.08 34.72 -18.71
C VAL A 239 -9.15 35.77 -18.99
N ARG A 240 -9.18 36.30 -20.21
CA ARG A 240 -10.18 37.27 -20.68
C ARG A 240 -11.06 36.61 -21.75
N GLU A 241 -12.38 36.64 -21.54
CA GLU A 241 -13.33 36.02 -22.48
C GLU A 241 -13.49 36.85 -23.77
N ASP A 242 -13.17 38.14 -23.70
CA ASP A 242 -13.34 39.14 -24.75
C ASP A 242 -12.09 39.41 -25.59
N ASP A 243 -10.95 38.78 -25.24
CA ASP A 243 -9.67 38.93 -25.95
C ASP A 243 -8.94 37.57 -26.02
N GLU A 244 -9.12 36.85 -27.13
CA GLU A 244 -8.49 35.54 -27.36
C GLU A 244 -6.96 35.62 -27.50
N ASP A 245 -6.43 36.80 -27.85
CA ASP A 245 -4.98 37.02 -28.02
C ASP A 245 -4.31 37.51 -26.73
N PHE A 246 -5.08 37.73 -25.66
CA PHE A 246 -4.55 38.13 -24.37
C PHE A 246 -3.60 37.07 -23.81
N LYS A 247 -2.41 37.51 -23.41
CA LYS A 247 -1.41 36.68 -22.73
C LYS A 247 -1.16 37.19 -21.34
N ASN A 248 -1.36 36.32 -20.36
CA ASN A 248 -1.01 36.63 -18.98
C ASN A 248 0.50 36.50 -18.75
N PRO A 249 1.02 36.94 -17.59
CA PRO A 249 2.46 36.86 -17.29
C PRO A 249 3.03 35.43 -17.40
N VAL A 250 2.26 34.41 -17.02
CA VAL A 250 2.71 33.02 -17.10
C VAL A 250 2.82 32.57 -18.55
N ASP A 251 1.86 32.92 -19.42
CA ASP A 251 1.93 32.61 -20.86
C ASP A 251 3.18 33.21 -21.50
N LEU A 252 3.48 34.47 -21.17
CA LEU A 252 4.69 35.15 -21.66
C LEU A 252 5.97 34.45 -21.18
N MET A 253 6.00 33.96 -19.94
CA MET A 253 7.13 33.21 -19.37
C MET A 253 7.34 31.86 -20.08
N PHE A 254 6.28 31.15 -20.42
CA PHE A 254 6.37 29.90 -21.19
C PHE A 254 6.77 30.15 -22.65
N ASP A 255 6.27 31.22 -23.27
CA ASP A 255 6.69 31.63 -24.62
C ASP A 255 8.18 32.00 -24.68
N GLU A 256 8.68 32.71 -23.66
CA GLU A 256 10.10 33.03 -23.54
C GLU A 256 10.94 31.76 -23.37
N LEU A 257 10.50 30.83 -22.49
CA LEU A 257 11.17 29.55 -22.30
C LEU A 257 11.27 28.78 -23.61
N LYS A 258 10.18 28.70 -24.38
CA LYS A 258 10.16 28.04 -25.69
C LYS A 258 11.11 28.68 -26.70
N LYS A 259 11.25 30.01 -26.69
CA LYS A 259 12.22 30.73 -27.54
C LYS A 259 13.66 30.44 -27.13
N ARG A 260 13.93 30.35 -25.82
CA ARG A 260 15.27 30.13 -25.27
C ARG A 260 15.71 28.66 -25.37
N LYS A 261 14.79 27.72 -25.14
CA LYS A 261 15.01 26.27 -25.11
C LYS A 261 13.86 25.55 -25.84
N PRO A 262 13.92 25.43 -27.17
CA PRO A 262 12.84 24.84 -27.97
C PRO A 262 12.58 23.36 -27.68
N ASP A 263 13.59 22.64 -27.19
CA ASP A 263 13.55 21.20 -26.90
C ASP A 263 13.38 20.88 -25.39
N HIS A 264 13.00 21.87 -24.59
CA HIS A 264 12.71 21.68 -23.15
C HIS A 264 11.44 20.84 -22.94
#